data_AF-A0A963W1P2-F1
#
_entry.id   AF-A0A963W1P2-F1
#
_cell.length_a   1.000
_cell.length_b   1.000
_cell.length_c   1.000
_cell.angle_alpha   90.00
_cell.angle_beta   90.00
_cell.angle_gamma   90.00
#
_symmetry.space_group_name_H-M   'P 1'
#
loop_
_entity.id
_entity.type
_entity.pdbx_description
1 polymer ?
#
loop_
_entity_poly.entity_id
_entity_poly.type
_entity_poly.pdbx_seq_one_letter_code
_entity_poly.pdbx_strand_id
1 'polypeptide(L)'
;AFEMVRHPAEVAAQFMPGCRDQAVAAQTKGLWLDILGFVPVYSALLILTLGALMRESAQVRRLALAGIAAVVVAALADQWENSRLLAILATLPGDQATIDQLIPAVRTKFGLLGLAEVLIGALHLRQPGWRKLAGAAIAGGGLLSLAGLAINHELLMLGGTVAFVAIILAAWVLALGRQAGA
;
A
#
# COMPACT_ATOMS: atom_id res chain seq x y z
N ALA A 1 -15.32 0.89 -4.32
CA ALA A 1 -14.18 1.82 -4.31
C ALA A 1 -13.97 2.32 -5.75
N PHE A 2 -13.58 3.58 -5.93
CA PHE A 2 -13.54 4.22 -7.27
C PHE A 2 -12.46 3.58 -8.17
N GLU A 3 -11.34 3.19 -7.59
CA GLU A 3 -10.24 2.46 -8.21
C GLU A 3 -10.59 1.05 -8.70
N MET A 4 -11.73 0.51 -8.27
CA MET A 4 -12.20 -0.83 -8.64
C MET A 4 -13.27 -0.85 -9.73
N VAL A 5 -13.65 0.31 -10.23
CA VAL A 5 -14.64 0.40 -11.32
C VAL A 5 -14.12 -0.33 -12.56
N ARG A 6 -15.02 -1.00 -13.25
CA ARG A 6 -14.74 -1.76 -14.46
C ARG A 6 -15.33 -1.12 -15.69
N HIS A 7 -16.40 -0.34 -15.53
CA HIS A 7 -17.16 0.23 -16.63
C HIS A 7 -17.55 1.69 -16.32
N PRO A 8 -17.69 2.57 -17.34
CA PRO A 8 -18.15 3.94 -17.15
C PRO A 8 -19.51 4.04 -16.43
N ALA A 9 -20.38 3.05 -16.60
CA ALA A 9 -21.66 2.99 -15.88
C ALA A 9 -21.48 2.93 -14.36
N GLU A 10 -20.45 2.22 -13.86
CA GLU A 10 -20.14 2.14 -12.43
C GLU A 10 -19.60 3.47 -11.91
N VAL A 11 -18.82 4.19 -12.72
CA VAL A 11 -18.38 5.56 -12.41
C VAL A 11 -19.58 6.48 -12.33
N ALA A 12 -20.48 6.45 -13.31
CA ALA A 12 -21.70 7.27 -13.31
C ALA A 12 -22.59 7.02 -12.08
N ALA A 13 -22.67 5.75 -11.63
CA ALA A 13 -23.39 5.37 -10.43
C ALA A 13 -22.77 5.95 -9.14
N GLN A 14 -21.44 6.11 -9.10
CA GLN A 14 -20.73 6.72 -7.96
C GLN A 14 -20.87 8.26 -7.93
N PHE A 15 -20.96 8.91 -9.10
CA PHE A 15 -21.02 10.38 -9.22
C PHE A 15 -22.41 10.86 -9.68
N MET A 16 -23.41 10.69 -8.82
CA MET A 16 -24.81 11.02 -9.08
C MET A 16 -25.05 12.53 -9.35
N PRO A 17 -26.00 12.92 -10.22
CA PRO A 17 -26.20 14.31 -10.65
C PRO A 17 -26.45 15.33 -9.52
N GLY A 18 -27.10 14.94 -8.42
CA GLY A 18 -27.45 15.85 -7.33
C GLY A 18 -26.28 16.30 -6.44
N CYS A 19 -25.18 15.54 -6.42
CA CYS A 19 -24.00 15.84 -5.60
C CYS A 19 -22.68 15.72 -6.39
N ARG A 20 -22.75 15.59 -7.72
CA ARG A 20 -21.61 15.29 -8.59
C ARG A 20 -20.43 16.23 -8.35
N ASP A 21 -20.66 17.53 -8.38
CA ASP A 21 -19.57 18.51 -8.26
C ASP A 21 -18.85 18.42 -6.92
N GLN A 22 -19.61 18.23 -5.84
CA GLN A 22 -19.06 18.06 -4.49
C GLN A 22 -18.31 16.72 -4.36
N ALA A 23 -18.87 15.64 -4.92
CA ALA A 23 -18.23 14.33 -4.93
C ALA A 23 -16.93 14.33 -5.74
N VAL A 24 -16.92 14.99 -6.91
CA VAL A 24 -15.72 15.18 -7.74
C VAL A 24 -14.66 16.00 -7.01
N ALA A 25 -15.05 17.11 -6.38
CA ALA A 25 -14.13 17.94 -5.62
C ALA A 25 -13.53 17.19 -4.42
N ALA A 26 -14.36 16.45 -3.68
CA ALA A 26 -13.92 15.62 -2.56
C ALA A 26 -12.96 14.51 -3.03
N GLN A 27 -13.31 13.77 -4.09
CA GLN A 27 -12.47 12.71 -4.63
C GLN A 27 -11.16 13.27 -5.17
N THR A 28 -11.19 14.38 -5.91
CA THR A 28 -9.99 15.05 -6.42
C THR A 28 -9.06 15.44 -5.28
N LYS A 29 -9.60 16.03 -4.20
CA LYS A 29 -8.82 16.36 -3.01
C LYS A 29 -8.26 15.11 -2.33
N GLY A 30 -9.04 14.03 -2.24
CA GLY A 30 -8.60 12.73 -1.72
C GLY A 30 -7.42 12.17 -2.52
N LEU A 31 -7.50 12.17 -3.84
CA LEU A 31 -6.42 11.71 -4.73
C LEU A 31 -5.16 12.56 -4.56
N TRP A 32 -5.27 13.88 -4.42
CA TRP A 32 -4.10 14.72 -4.16
C TRP A 32 -3.45 14.47 -2.79
N LEU A 33 -4.26 14.21 -1.76
CA LEU A 33 -3.74 13.81 -0.45
C LEU A 33 -3.04 12.44 -0.51
N ASP A 34 -3.55 11.53 -1.34
CA ASP A 34 -2.95 10.23 -1.56
C ASP A 34 -1.60 10.36 -2.30
N ILE A 35 -1.60 11.07 -3.44
CA ILE A 35 -0.44 11.36 -4.29
C ILE A 35 0.71 12.00 -3.52
N LEU A 36 0.41 13.04 -2.72
CA LEU A 36 1.43 13.88 -2.07
C LEU A 36 1.76 13.45 -0.64
N GLY A 37 0.82 12.77 0.03
CA GLY A 37 0.92 12.43 1.44
C GLY A 37 1.05 10.93 1.64
N PHE A 38 -0.03 10.19 1.41
CA PHE A 38 -0.10 8.78 1.80
C PHE A 38 0.90 7.89 1.05
N VAL A 39 0.90 7.91 -0.29
CA VAL A 39 1.81 7.07 -1.10
C VAL A 39 3.28 7.34 -0.76
N PRO A 40 3.77 8.60 -0.71
CA PRO A 40 5.15 8.87 -0.32
C PRO A 40 5.49 8.42 1.10
N VAL A 41 4.64 8.73 2.09
CA VAL A 41 4.91 8.42 3.50
C VAL A 41 4.91 6.91 3.75
N TYR A 42 3.91 6.20 3.22
CA TYR A 42 3.81 4.75 3.38
C TYR A 42 4.96 4.03 2.67
N SER A 43 5.29 4.43 1.44
CA SER A 43 6.44 3.88 0.71
C SER A 43 7.76 4.14 1.44
N ALA A 44 7.97 5.36 1.94
CA ALA A 44 9.16 5.71 2.72
C ALA A 44 9.26 4.86 4.00
N LEU A 45 8.16 4.65 4.72
CA LEU A 45 8.14 3.78 5.89
C LEU A 45 8.64 2.37 5.54
N LEU A 46 8.06 1.72 4.53
CA LEU A 46 8.44 0.37 4.14
C LEU A 46 9.91 0.29 3.68
N ILE A 47 10.36 1.25 2.88
CA ILE A 47 11.76 1.33 2.41
C ILE A 47 12.72 1.49 3.59
N LEU A 48 12.41 2.37 4.53
CA LEU A 48 13.25 2.60 5.72
C LEU A 48 13.26 1.37 6.64
N THR A 49 12.13 0.69 6.80
CA THR A 49 12.05 -0.57 7.56
C THR A 49 12.91 -1.64 6.93
N LEU A 50 12.83 -1.84 5.61
CA LEU A 50 13.69 -2.78 4.88
C LEU A 50 15.17 -2.39 4.97
N GLY A 51 15.47 -1.09 4.84
CA GLY A 51 16.82 -0.55 5.00
C GLY A 51 17.43 -0.82 6.38
N ALA A 52 16.62 -0.70 7.44
CA ALA A 52 17.05 -1.02 8.81
C ALA A 52 17.41 -2.51 8.99
N LEU A 53 16.77 -3.39 8.23
CA LEU A 53 16.98 -4.86 8.28
C LEU A 53 18.18 -5.33 7.45
N MET A 54 18.80 -4.47 6.63
CA MET A 54 19.92 -4.87 5.74
C MET A 54 21.22 -5.28 6.46
N ARG A 55 21.33 -5.07 7.78
CA ARG A 55 22.59 -5.17 8.54
C ARG A 55 23.00 -6.59 8.95
N GLU A 56 22.19 -7.62 8.64
CA GLU A 56 22.41 -8.97 9.17
C GLU A 56 23.34 -9.85 8.32
N SER A 57 23.05 -10.01 7.03
CA SER A 57 23.79 -10.90 6.13
C SER A 57 23.66 -10.49 4.66
N ALA A 58 24.54 -10.99 3.80
CA ALA A 58 24.47 -10.73 2.35
C ALA A 58 23.15 -11.22 1.72
N GLN A 59 22.60 -12.34 2.19
CA GLN A 59 21.31 -12.86 1.73
C GLN A 59 20.15 -11.96 2.18
N VAL A 60 20.13 -11.56 3.45
CA VAL A 60 19.12 -10.63 3.98
C VAL A 60 19.17 -9.29 3.25
N ARG A 61 20.37 -8.78 2.97
CA ARG A 61 20.56 -7.56 2.18
C ARG A 61 19.94 -7.67 0.79
N ARG A 62 20.11 -8.80 0.09
CA ARG A 62 19.51 -9.03 -1.23
C ARG A 62 17.97 -9.06 -1.16
N LEU A 63 17.41 -9.73 -0.15
CA LEU A 63 15.97 -9.79 0.07
C LEU A 63 15.39 -8.40 0.40
N ALA A 64 16.09 -7.63 1.24
CA ALA A 64 15.68 -6.27 1.58
C ALA A 64 15.71 -5.35 0.36
N LEU A 65 16.74 -5.43 -0.48
CA LEU A 65 16.82 -4.68 -1.74
C LEU A 65 15.71 -5.06 -2.73
N ALA A 66 15.38 -6.36 -2.84
CA ALA A 66 14.26 -6.81 -3.65
C ALA A 66 12.93 -6.26 -3.13
N GLY A 67 12.73 -6.24 -1.81
CA GLY A 67 11.57 -5.61 -1.18
C GLY A 67 11.49 -4.11 -1.47
N ILE A 68 12.62 -3.38 -1.39
CA ILE A 68 12.68 -1.95 -1.70
C ILE A 68 12.29 -1.71 -3.17
N ALA A 69 12.83 -2.51 -4.09
CA ALA A 69 12.46 -2.43 -5.50
C ALA A 69 10.96 -2.69 -5.71
N ALA A 70 10.39 -3.69 -5.02
CA ALA A 70 8.95 -3.96 -5.06
C ALA A 70 8.12 -2.76 -4.57
N VAL A 71 8.51 -2.13 -3.45
CA VAL A 71 7.84 -0.92 -2.94
C VAL A 71 7.92 0.24 -3.92
N VAL A 72 9.08 0.46 -4.56
CA VAL A 72 9.24 1.53 -5.57
C VAL A 72 8.32 1.28 -6.77
N VAL A 73 8.27 0.05 -7.29
CA VAL A 73 7.38 -0.29 -8.41
C VAL A 73 5.90 -0.17 -7.99
N ALA A 74 5.55 -0.57 -6.76
CA ALA A 74 4.22 -0.40 -6.22
C ALA A 74 3.81 1.08 -6.14
N ALA A 75 4.70 1.94 -5.63
CA ALA A 75 4.46 3.37 -5.55
C ALA A 75 4.27 4.00 -6.93
N LEU A 76 5.05 3.59 -7.93
CA LEU A 76 4.89 4.05 -9.31
C LEU A 76 3.56 3.58 -9.91
N ALA A 77 3.14 2.34 -9.64
CA ALA A 77 1.84 1.83 -10.06
C ALA A 77 0.69 2.61 -9.41
N ASP A 78 0.84 2.99 -8.14
CA ASP A 78 -0.14 3.79 -7.40
C ASP A 78 -0.24 5.23 -7.96
N GLN A 79 0.89 5.85 -8.26
CA GLN A 79 0.91 7.17 -8.91
C GLN A 79 0.29 7.13 -10.32
N TRP A 80 0.54 6.04 -11.07
CA TRP A 80 -0.08 5.82 -12.36
C TRP A 80 -1.60 5.69 -12.25
N GLU A 81 -2.09 4.84 -11.35
CA GLU A 81 -3.52 4.68 -11.05
C GLU A 81 -4.16 6.02 -10.67
N ASN A 82 -3.58 6.73 -9.72
CA ASN A 82 -4.05 8.03 -9.27
C ASN A 82 -4.17 9.04 -10.43
N SER A 83 -3.23 9.01 -11.38
CA SER A 83 -3.34 9.83 -12.60
C SER A 83 -4.52 9.44 -13.51
N ARG A 84 -4.87 8.15 -13.59
CA ARG A 84 -6.03 7.67 -14.36
C ARG A 84 -7.34 8.06 -13.67
N LEU A 85 -7.40 7.94 -12.35
CA LEU A 85 -8.56 8.36 -11.56
C LEU A 85 -8.82 9.86 -11.73
N LEU A 86 -7.78 10.69 -11.69
CA LEU A 86 -7.89 12.13 -12.00
C LEU A 86 -8.36 12.37 -13.43
N ALA A 87 -7.87 11.61 -14.42
CA ALA A 87 -8.33 11.72 -15.80
C ALA A 87 -9.82 11.37 -15.95
N ILE A 88 -10.29 10.31 -15.30
CA ILE A 88 -11.71 9.91 -15.29
C ILE A 88 -12.58 11.00 -14.65
N LEU A 89 -12.13 11.60 -13.55
CA LEU A 89 -12.87 12.70 -12.90
C LEU A 89 -12.97 13.94 -13.80
N ALA A 90 -11.96 14.20 -14.63
CA ALA A 90 -11.97 15.33 -15.56
C ALA A 90 -12.95 15.13 -16.73
N THR A 91 -13.30 13.88 -17.06
CA THR A 91 -14.12 13.54 -18.24
C THR A 91 -15.28 12.59 -17.90
N LEU A 92 -15.87 12.73 -16.70
CA LEU A 92 -16.89 11.81 -16.18
C LEU A 92 -17.95 11.42 -17.23
N PRO A 93 -18.26 10.10 -17.38
CA PRO A 93 -17.77 8.97 -16.58
C PRO A 93 -16.40 8.40 -17.02
N GLY A 94 -15.70 9.07 -17.94
CA GLY A 94 -14.48 8.58 -18.56
C GLY A 94 -14.73 7.58 -19.69
N ASP A 95 -13.65 7.11 -20.31
CA ASP A 95 -13.67 6.10 -21.36
C ASP A 95 -13.19 4.72 -20.86
N GLN A 96 -13.58 3.66 -21.57
CA GLN A 96 -13.25 2.28 -21.20
C GLN A 96 -11.74 2.02 -21.23
N ALA A 97 -10.98 2.62 -22.15
CA ALA A 97 -9.55 2.38 -22.27
C ALA A 97 -8.78 2.95 -21.08
N THR A 98 -9.23 4.07 -20.51
CA THR A 98 -8.69 4.63 -19.27
C THR A 98 -9.05 3.74 -18.06
N ILE A 99 -10.26 3.21 -18.00
CA ILE A 99 -10.72 2.33 -16.90
C ILE A 99 -9.99 0.97 -16.93
N ASP A 100 -9.75 0.40 -18.10
CA ASP A 100 -9.04 -0.89 -18.25
C ASP A 100 -7.60 -0.84 -17.70
N GLN A 101 -7.01 0.36 -17.60
CA GLN A 101 -5.69 0.56 -17.01
C GLN A 101 -5.69 0.50 -15.47
N LEU A 102 -6.85 0.62 -14.81
CA LEU A 102 -6.94 0.61 -13.34
C LEU A 102 -6.65 -0.78 -12.75
N ILE A 103 -7.27 -1.83 -13.30
CA ILE A 103 -7.14 -3.20 -12.79
C ILE A 103 -5.67 -3.67 -12.68
N PRO A 104 -4.83 -3.55 -13.73
CA PRO A 104 -3.44 -3.96 -13.61
C PRO A 104 -2.68 -3.08 -12.60
N ALA A 105 -2.91 -1.77 -12.57
CA ALA A 105 -2.24 -0.87 -11.64
C ALA A 105 -2.57 -1.20 -10.18
N VAL A 106 -3.87 -1.36 -9.86
CA VAL A 106 -4.37 -1.73 -8.53
C VAL A 106 -3.82 -3.10 -8.09
N ARG A 107 -3.79 -4.08 -8.99
CA ARG A 107 -3.26 -5.42 -8.68
C ARG A 107 -1.76 -5.40 -8.46
N THR A 108 -1.02 -4.67 -9.29
CA THR A 108 0.42 -4.52 -9.15
C THR A 108 0.78 -3.82 -7.84
N LYS A 109 0.11 -2.72 -7.49
CA LYS A 109 0.41 -2.00 -6.24
C LYS A 109 0.16 -2.89 -5.01
N PHE A 110 -1.04 -3.45 -4.89
CA PHE A 110 -1.40 -4.21 -3.68
C PHE A 110 -0.65 -5.54 -3.59
N GLY A 111 -0.40 -6.20 -4.73
CA GLY A 111 0.41 -7.41 -4.77
C GLY A 111 1.86 -7.18 -4.31
N LEU A 112 2.48 -6.10 -4.78
CA LEU A 112 3.86 -5.77 -4.40
C LEU A 112 3.98 -5.24 -2.97
N LEU A 113 3.02 -4.45 -2.50
CA LEU A 113 2.98 -3.99 -1.10
C LEU A 113 2.79 -5.16 -0.13
N GLY A 114 1.83 -6.05 -0.39
CA GLY A 114 1.64 -7.25 0.42
C GLY A 114 2.88 -8.15 0.45
N LEU A 115 3.58 -8.31 -0.69
CA LEU A 115 4.84 -9.05 -0.75
C LEU A 115 5.94 -8.37 0.09
N ALA A 116 6.06 -7.04 0.02
CA ALA A 116 7.02 -6.29 0.81
C ALA A 116 6.77 -6.44 2.31
N GLU A 117 5.50 -6.38 2.74
CA GLU A 117 5.09 -6.63 4.13
C GLU A 117 5.45 -8.04 4.57
N VAL A 118 5.16 -9.07 3.76
CA VAL A 118 5.57 -10.45 4.04
C VAL A 118 7.07 -10.57 4.21
N LEU A 119 7.86 -9.93 3.35
CA LEU A 119 9.33 -9.91 3.47
C LEU A 119 9.80 -9.22 4.76
N ILE A 120 9.24 -8.06 5.10
CA ILE A 120 9.54 -7.35 6.36
C ILE A 120 9.25 -8.25 7.56
N GLY A 121 8.07 -8.88 7.57
CA GLY A 121 7.64 -9.77 8.65
C GLY A 121 8.54 -11.01 8.75
N ALA A 122 8.86 -11.65 7.62
CA ALA A 122 9.76 -12.80 7.56
C ALA A 122 11.17 -12.49 8.08
N LEU A 123 11.69 -11.29 7.78
CA LEU A 123 12.97 -10.83 8.33
C LEU A 123 12.87 -10.58 9.85
N HIS A 124 11.78 -9.99 10.33
CA HIS A 124 11.54 -9.83 11.77
C HIS A 124 11.38 -11.16 12.51
N LEU A 125 10.81 -12.19 11.87
CA LEU A 125 10.67 -13.53 12.47
C LEU A 125 12.00 -14.22 12.75
N ARG A 126 13.11 -13.77 12.13
CA ARG A 126 14.47 -14.24 12.39
C ARG A 126 15.06 -13.62 13.67
N GLN A 127 14.42 -12.60 14.22
CA GLN A 127 14.87 -11.88 15.40
C GLN A 127 14.26 -12.47 16.68
N PRO A 128 15.00 -12.52 17.80
CA PRO A 128 14.49 -13.04 19.07
C PRO A 128 13.51 -12.07 19.76
N GLY A 129 12.75 -12.61 20.71
CA GLY A 129 11.88 -11.84 21.62
C GLY A 129 10.65 -11.24 20.94
N TRP A 130 10.26 -10.04 21.38
CA TRP A 130 9.03 -9.35 20.92
C TRP A 130 9.02 -9.09 19.40
N ARG A 131 10.20 -8.96 18.78
CA ARG A 131 10.33 -8.76 17.32
C ARG A 131 9.73 -9.91 16.52
N LYS A 132 9.73 -11.12 17.06
CA LYS A 132 9.09 -12.28 16.43
C LYS A 132 7.57 -12.15 16.40
N LEU A 133 6.96 -11.63 17.46
CA LEU A 133 5.51 -11.37 17.51
C LEU A 133 5.12 -10.27 16.52
N ALA A 134 5.90 -9.18 16.48
CA ALA A 134 5.74 -8.14 15.48
C ALA A 134 5.88 -8.72 14.06
N GLY A 135 6.91 -9.52 13.81
CA GLY A 135 7.12 -10.18 12.51
C GLY A 135 5.98 -11.09 12.10
N ALA A 136 5.39 -11.84 13.04
CA ALA A 136 4.22 -12.67 12.77
C ALA A 136 2.98 -11.83 12.39
N ALA A 137 2.73 -10.73 13.09
CA ALA A 137 1.63 -9.82 12.77
C ALA A 137 1.83 -9.14 11.40
N ILE A 138 3.06 -8.69 11.10
CA ILE A 138 3.39 -8.06 9.81
C ILE A 138 3.25 -9.06 8.66
N ALA A 139 3.85 -10.25 8.78
CA ALA A 139 3.76 -11.29 7.75
C ALA A 139 2.32 -11.78 7.58
N GLY A 140 1.58 -11.96 8.68
CA GLY A 140 0.17 -12.34 8.66
C GLY A 140 -0.70 -11.29 7.97
N GLY A 141 -0.48 -9.99 8.26
CA GLY A 141 -1.16 -8.90 7.58
C GLY A 141 -0.87 -8.85 6.08
N GLY A 142 0.41 -8.98 5.68
CA GLY A 142 0.79 -9.03 4.26
C GLY A 142 0.20 -10.24 3.53
N LEU A 143 0.21 -11.42 4.15
CA LEU A 143 -0.44 -12.63 3.59
C LEU A 143 -1.96 -12.46 3.47
N LEU A 144 -2.60 -11.85 4.47
CA LEU A 144 -4.03 -11.54 4.43
C LEU A 144 -4.35 -10.54 3.31
N SER A 145 -3.48 -9.54 3.11
CA SER A 145 -3.61 -8.56 2.03
C SER A 145 -3.53 -9.22 0.65
N LEU A 146 -2.54 -10.10 0.46
CA LEU A 146 -2.37 -10.90 -0.75
C LEU A 146 -3.56 -11.85 -1.00
N ALA A 147 -4.08 -12.49 0.05
CA ALA A 147 -5.28 -13.31 -0.06
C ALA A 147 -6.50 -12.46 -0.42
N GLY A 148 -6.64 -11.28 0.19
CA GLY A 148 -7.71 -10.32 -0.12
C GLY A 148 -7.71 -9.90 -1.58
N LEU A 149 -6.55 -9.75 -2.21
CA LEU A 149 -6.43 -9.45 -3.64
C LEU A 149 -7.16 -10.48 -4.54
N ALA A 150 -7.21 -11.74 -4.10
CA ALA A 150 -7.90 -12.82 -4.80
C ALA A 150 -9.37 -12.99 -4.35
N ILE A 151 -9.71 -12.58 -3.12
CA ILE A 151 -11.00 -12.87 -2.48
C ILE A 151 -11.90 -11.62 -2.48
N ASN A 152 -11.53 -10.59 -1.72
CA ASN A 152 -12.30 -9.35 -1.59
C ASN A 152 -11.45 -8.18 -1.05
N HIS A 153 -11.93 -6.96 -1.32
CA HIS A 153 -11.25 -5.73 -0.94
C HIS A 153 -11.18 -5.51 0.58
N GLU A 154 -12.15 -5.97 1.36
CA GLU A 154 -12.17 -5.78 2.82
C GLU A 154 -11.00 -6.49 3.49
N LEU A 155 -10.73 -7.74 3.10
CA LEU A 155 -9.58 -8.52 3.58
C LEU A 155 -8.25 -7.89 3.15
N LEU A 156 -8.21 -7.33 1.94
CA LEU A 156 -7.05 -6.61 1.43
C LEU A 156 -6.71 -5.43 2.35
N MET A 157 -7.69 -4.58 2.63
CA MET A 157 -7.51 -3.40 3.48
C MET A 157 -7.22 -3.77 4.93
N LEU A 158 -7.88 -4.81 5.46
CA LEU A 158 -7.63 -5.30 6.81
C LEU A 158 -6.20 -5.83 6.96
N GLY A 159 -5.74 -6.63 6.00
CA GLY A 159 -4.38 -7.18 5.98
C GLY A 159 -3.31 -6.09 5.99
N GLY A 160 -3.42 -5.13 5.06
CA GLY A 160 -2.52 -3.99 5.00
C GLY A 160 -2.56 -3.14 6.28
N THR A 161 -3.74 -2.93 6.87
CA THR A 161 -3.88 -2.19 8.13
C THR A 161 -3.16 -2.89 9.29
N VAL A 162 -3.33 -4.21 9.43
CA VAL A 162 -2.67 -5.02 10.46
C VAL A 162 -1.15 -4.93 10.29
N ALA A 163 -0.64 -5.11 9.07
CA ALA A 163 0.78 -5.04 8.80
C ALA A 163 1.35 -3.64 9.09
N PHE A 164 0.69 -2.59 8.60
CA PHE A 164 1.09 -1.20 8.81
C PHE A 164 1.16 -0.84 10.31
N VAL A 165 0.12 -1.15 11.09
CA VAL A 165 0.10 -0.87 12.53
C VAL A 165 1.22 -1.63 13.24
N ALA A 166 1.44 -2.90 12.89
CA ALA A 166 2.52 -3.69 13.47
C ALA A 166 3.92 -3.14 13.13
N ILE A 167 4.13 -2.64 11.90
CA ILE A 167 5.37 -1.96 11.50
C ILE A 167 5.57 -0.68 12.32
N ILE A 168 4.54 0.15 12.47
CA ILE A 168 4.63 1.41 13.26
C ILE A 168 4.99 1.09 14.71
N LEU A 169 4.29 0.15 15.34
CA LEU A 169 4.55 -0.23 16.73
C LEU A 169 5.97 -0.76 16.90
N ALA A 170 6.43 -1.61 15.97
CA ALA A 170 7.80 -2.13 16.00
C ALA A 170 8.84 -1.00 15.84
N ALA A 171 8.62 -0.09 14.89
CA ALA A 171 9.50 1.05 14.68
C ALA A 171 9.55 1.97 15.92
N TRP A 172 8.41 2.22 16.55
CA TRP A 172 8.30 3.09 17.71
C TRP A 172 9.00 2.50 18.94
N VAL A 173 8.79 1.21 19.24
CA VAL A 173 9.49 0.51 20.33
C VAL A 173 11.01 0.54 20.12
N LEU A 174 11.48 0.35 18.88
CA LEU A 174 12.91 0.43 18.56
C LEU A 174 13.48 1.83 18.69
N ALA A 175 12.71 2.86 18.35
CA ALA A 175 13.12 4.25 18.50
C ALA A 175 13.28 4.62 19.99
N LEU A 176 12.30 4.28 20.83
CA LEU A 176 12.33 4.54 22.27
C LEU A 176 13.45 3.77 22.98
N GLY A 177 13.64 2.49 22.62
CA GLY A 177 14.69 1.65 23.23
C GLY A 177 16.11 2.15 22.93
N ARG A 178 16.34 2.82 21.79
CA ARG A 178 17.64 3.45 21.49
C ARG A 178 17.90 4.71 22.32
N GLN A 179 16.86 5.47 22.63
CA GLN A 179 16.99 6.69 23.45
C GLN A 179 17.25 6.37 24.92
N ALA A 180 16.72 5.26 25.44
CA ALA A 180 16.94 4.85 26.83
C ALA A 180 18.34 4.25 27.10
N GLY A 181 19.09 3.91 26.05
CA GLY A 181 20.44 3.34 26.13
C GLY A 181 21.56 4.27 25.65
N ALA A 182 21.25 5.54 25.36
CA ALA A 182 22.17 6.61 25.02
C ALA A 182 22.22 7.62 26.17
#